data_AF-A0A8J2KBR1-F1
#
_entry.id   AF-A0A8J2KBR1-F1
#
_cell.length_a   1.000
_cell.length_b   1.000
_cell.length_c   1.000
_cell.angle_alpha   90.00
_cell.angle_beta   90.00
_cell.angle_gamma   90.00
#
_symmetry.space_group_name_H-M   'P 1'
#
loop_
_entity.id
_entity.type
_entity.pdbx_description
1 polymer ?
#
loop_
_entity_poly.entity_id
_entity_poly.type
_entity_poly.pdbx_seq_one_letter_code
_entity_poly.pdbx_strand_id
1 'polypeptide(L)'
;TNSQLVELPTWGINQSVLLEDYIDQLNGDSFIWQPMGSHQMINQTSPFCSSDVKVIICVASAPGNFEQRRAIRETWGSPSNLLSKGVRLIFVLGNSGSENIESSVELEVKNYGDILEEDFVDTYHNLTLKSMAMLKWVNLTCSLSSQNTSFAPQFILKTDDDIFINVDRMLKVAHDMPHAKMIGRLTCGATPIADWNSKLYMPKYLYPGKVYPGYLSGTGYMIRANIIPTLLHNSQKTPLIHLEDIYVTALLARHSRIYPDDSSFFTYSHIDPKDKCAFRVMRLCVY
;
A
#
# COMPACT_ATOMS: atom_id res chain seq x y z
N THR A 1 -32.64 -1.22 24.65
CA THR A 1 -31.55 -2.16 25.00
C THR A 1 -30.26 -1.49 24.62
N ASN A 2 -29.41 -1.19 25.60
CA ASN A 2 -28.11 -0.54 25.38
C ASN A 2 -27.23 -1.46 24.54
N SER A 3 -27.20 -1.25 23.23
CA SER A 3 -26.16 -1.83 22.38
C SER A 3 -24.86 -1.14 22.75
N GLN A 4 -24.04 -1.77 23.61
CA GLN A 4 -22.66 -1.34 23.79
C GLN A 4 -22.05 -1.19 22.39
N LEU A 5 -21.55 0.02 22.10
CA LEU A 5 -20.80 0.27 20.88
C LEU A 5 -19.55 -0.60 20.97
N VAL A 6 -19.46 -1.62 20.12
CA VAL A 6 -18.27 -2.46 20.04
C VAL A 6 -17.22 -1.64 19.31
N GLU A 7 -16.14 -1.31 20.03
CA GLU A 7 -15.01 -0.54 19.53
C GLU A 7 -13.95 -1.45 18.91
N LEU A 8 -13.19 -0.92 17.96
CA LEU A 8 -12.02 -1.60 17.43
C LEU A 8 -10.85 -1.48 18.42
N PRO A 9 -9.97 -2.50 18.54
CA PRO A 9 -8.87 -2.50 19.51
C PRO A 9 -7.97 -1.26 19.48
N THR A 10 -7.73 -0.67 18.30
CA THR A 10 -6.86 0.51 18.11
C THR A 10 -7.60 1.76 17.63
N TRP A 11 -8.92 1.68 17.40
CA TRP A 11 -9.74 2.78 16.87
C TRP A 11 -11.02 2.95 17.69
N GLY A 12 -10.87 3.22 18.98
CA GLY A 12 -11.98 3.53 19.89
C GLY A 12 -12.63 4.88 19.59
N ILE A 13 -13.76 5.18 20.23
CA ILE A 13 -14.55 6.41 19.95
C ILE A 13 -13.76 7.69 20.25
N ASN A 14 -12.86 7.65 21.23
CA ASN A 14 -12.04 8.79 21.64
C ASN A 14 -10.68 8.85 20.93
N GLN A 15 -10.37 7.87 20.07
CA GLN A 15 -9.14 7.85 19.30
C GLN A 15 -9.22 8.91 18.19
N SER A 16 -8.11 9.59 17.92
CA SER A 16 -8.09 10.51 16.79
C SER A 16 -8.31 9.78 15.47
N VAL A 17 -8.99 10.46 14.55
CA VAL A 17 -9.18 10.02 13.17
C VAL A 17 -8.50 10.97 12.18
N LEU A 18 -7.66 11.89 12.67
CA LEU A 18 -6.87 12.79 11.85
C LEU A 18 -5.52 12.15 11.54
N LEU A 19 -5.12 12.16 10.27
CA LEU A 19 -3.87 11.53 9.85
C LEU A 19 -2.62 12.21 10.44
N GLU A 20 -2.68 13.52 10.64
CA GLU A 20 -1.55 14.31 11.18
C GLU A 20 -1.17 13.91 12.61
N ASP A 21 -2.06 13.27 13.37
CA ASP A 21 -1.77 12.78 14.71
C ASP A 21 -0.93 11.48 14.70
N TYR A 22 -0.75 10.86 13.53
CA TYR A 22 -0.03 9.59 13.37
C TYR A 22 1.14 9.69 12.37
N ILE A 23 1.00 10.50 11.33
CA ILE A 23 1.97 10.60 10.24
C ILE A 23 2.20 12.06 9.90
N ASP A 24 3.43 12.54 10.13
CA ASP A 24 3.90 13.81 9.59
C ASP A 24 4.15 13.67 8.09
N GLN A 25 3.28 14.22 7.26
CA GLN A 25 3.35 14.07 5.80
C GLN A 25 4.50 14.87 5.16
N LEU A 26 5.10 15.83 5.86
CA LEU A 26 6.13 16.72 5.33
C LEU A 26 7.53 16.32 5.79
N ASN A 27 7.64 15.65 6.93
CA ASN A 27 8.92 15.23 7.48
C ASN A 27 9.33 13.84 6.96
N GLY A 28 10.36 13.82 6.10
CA GLY A 28 10.98 12.60 5.61
C GLY A 28 11.84 11.87 6.64
N ASP A 29 12.21 12.51 7.74
CA ASP A 29 13.07 11.92 8.78
C ASP A 29 12.28 11.19 9.87
N SER A 30 10.94 11.14 9.77
CA SER A 30 10.12 10.42 10.76
C SER A 30 10.11 8.90 10.57
N PHE A 31 10.54 8.41 9.40
CA PHE A 31 10.63 6.97 9.15
C PHE A 31 11.71 6.35 10.04
N ILE A 32 11.40 5.21 10.66
CA ILE A 32 12.37 4.40 11.41
C ILE A 32 13.44 3.86 10.46
N TRP A 33 13.00 3.30 9.32
CA TRP A 33 13.89 2.85 8.24
C TRP A 33 13.38 3.31 6.90
N GLN A 34 14.33 3.61 6.01
CA GLN A 34 14.04 3.95 4.62
C GLN A 34 14.82 3.01 3.69
N PRO A 35 14.22 2.61 2.56
CA PRO A 35 14.91 1.85 1.53
C PRO A 35 16.17 2.58 1.09
N MET A 36 17.30 1.87 1.12
CA MET A 36 18.65 2.41 1.00
C MET A 36 18.93 3.53 1.99
N GLY A 37 19.24 3.11 3.21
CA GLY A 37 19.48 3.95 4.39
C GLY A 37 20.42 5.13 4.15
N SER A 38 20.42 6.03 5.12
CA SER A 38 21.17 7.29 5.29
C SER A 38 22.62 7.40 4.80
N HIS A 39 23.20 6.38 4.17
CA HIS A 39 24.43 6.43 3.40
C HIS A 39 24.20 6.82 1.93
N GLN A 40 24.44 8.11 1.71
CA GLN A 40 25.00 8.68 0.48
C GLN A 40 24.08 8.71 -0.75
N MET A 41 23.26 9.76 -0.79
CA MET A 41 22.93 10.48 -2.02
C MET A 41 24.19 11.07 -2.68
N ILE A 42 25.16 10.23 -3.05
CA ILE A 42 26.19 10.62 -4.00
C ILE A 42 25.48 10.63 -5.36
N ASN A 43 25.07 11.83 -5.81
CA ASN A 43 24.37 12.16 -7.07
C ASN A 43 22.86 12.41 -7.03
N GLN A 44 22.31 12.92 -5.91
CA GLN A 44 21.02 13.66 -5.86
C GLN A 44 19.75 12.94 -6.37
N THR A 45 19.80 11.67 -6.76
CA THR A 45 18.66 10.96 -7.35
C THR A 45 18.48 9.60 -6.68
N SER A 46 17.27 9.38 -6.16
CA SER A 46 16.88 8.09 -5.58
C SER A 46 16.84 7.02 -6.67
N PRO A 47 17.34 5.79 -6.44
CA PRO A 47 17.27 4.70 -7.42
C PRO A 47 15.84 4.19 -7.68
N PHE A 48 14.87 4.69 -6.90
CA PHE A 48 13.44 4.48 -7.07
C PHE A 48 12.78 5.53 -7.98
N CYS A 49 13.46 6.65 -8.23
CA CYS A 49 12.92 7.81 -8.92
C CYS A 49 13.91 8.25 -10.01
N SER A 50 13.95 7.46 -11.09
CA SER A 50 14.73 7.73 -12.30
C SER A 50 13.88 7.45 -13.53
N SER A 51 14.28 7.98 -14.69
CA SER A 51 13.46 7.93 -15.92
C SER A 51 13.23 6.51 -16.46
N ASP A 52 14.02 5.52 -16.03
CA ASP A 52 13.83 4.10 -16.35
C ASP A 52 12.81 3.40 -15.44
N VAL A 53 12.44 4.00 -14.30
CA VAL A 53 11.49 3.39 -13.36
C VAL A 53 10.06 3.64 -13.84
N LYS A 54 9.36 2.55 -14.15
CA LYS A 54 7.96 2.54 -14.56
C LYS A 54 7.03 2.31 -13.39
N VAL A 55 7.36 1.33 -12.54
CA VAL A 55 6.50 0.91 -11.41
C VAL A 55 7.34 0.70 -10.16
N ILE A 56 6.89 1.26 -9.03
CA ILE A 56 7.34 0.86 -7.70
C ILE A 56 6.28 -0.06 -7.10
N ILE A 57 6.67 -1.30 -6.77
CA ILE A 57 5.83 -2.26 -6.06
C ILE A 57 6.07 -2.07 -4.56
N CYS A 58 5.01 -1.74 -3.83
CA CYS A 58 5.00 -1.56 -2.40
C CYS A 58 4.23 -2.72 -1.77
N VAL A 59 4.95 -3.61 -1.11
CA VAL A 59 4.39 -4.79 -0.45
C VAL A 59 4.14 -4.48 1.01
N ALA A 60 2.87 -4.38 1.42
CA ALA A 60 2.51 -4.29 2.82
C ALA A 60 2.78 -5.65 3.50
N SER A 61 3.66 -5.65 4.49
CA SER A 61 4.06 -6.87 5.21
C SER A 61 4.03 -6.60 6.72
N ALA A 62 3.88 -7.65 7.54
CA ALA A 62 4.03 -7.53 8.98
C ALA A 62 5.52 -7.71 9.37
N PRO A 63 6.02 -7.08 10.45
CA PRO A 63 7.43 -7.18 10.84
C PRO A 63 7.92 -8.63 10.98
N GLY A 64 7.08 -9.51 11.55
CA GLY A 64 7.38 -10.94 11.72
C GLY A 64 7.35 -11.78 10.44
N ASN A 65 6.89 -11.27 9.31
CA ASN A 65 6.70 -12.03 8.06
C ASN A 65 8.01 -12.15 7.23
N PHE A 66 9.12 -12.49 7.87
CA PHE A 66 10.43 -12.59 7.25
C PHE A 66 10.46 -13.60 6.09
N GLU A 67 9.80 -14.75 6.25
CA GLU A 67 9.77 -15.81 5.24
C GLU A 67 8.92 -15.44 4.02
N GLN A 68 7.84 -14.68 4.19
CA GLN A 68 7.03 -14.16 3.07
C GLN A 68 7.87 -13.19 2.23
N ARG A 69 8.55 -12.24 2.89
CA ARG A 69 9.44 -11.30 2.20
C ARG A 69 10.58 -12.01 1.49
N ARG A 70 11.21 -13.01 2.13
CA ARG A 70 12.22 -13.86 1.48
C ARG A 70 11.67 -14.57 0.25
N ALA A 71 10.52 -15.22 0.35
CA ALA A 71 9.89 -15.91 -0.77
C ALA A 71 9.61 -14.97 -1.95
N ILE A 72 9.17 -13.73 -1.69
CA ILE A 72 8.98 -12.72 -2.73
C ILE A 72 10.31 -12.37 -3.41
N ARG A 73 11.38 -12.09 -2.64
CA ARG A 73 12.73 -11.79 -3.17
C ARG A 73 13.31 -12.94 -4.00
N GLU A 74 13.02 -14.18 -3.63
CA GLU A 74 13.52 -15.38 -4.31
C GLU A 74 12.66 -15.79 -5.53
N THR A 75 11.48 -15.18 -5.70
CA THR A 75 10.54 -15.53 -6.77
C THR A 75 10.23 -14.34 -7.68
N TRP A 76 8.97 -13.89 -7.71
CA TRP A 76 8.49 -12.88 -8.64
C TRP A 76 9.08 -11.49 -8.38
N GLY A 77 9.46 -11.21 -7.14
CA GLY A 77 10.06 -9.96 -6.68
C GLY A 77 11.58 -9.90 -6.78
N SER A 78 12.23 -10.87 -7.43
CA SER A 78 13.69 -10.90 -7.55
C SER A 78 14.24 -9.64 -8.25
N PRO A 79 15.27 -8.97 -7.69
CA PRO A 79 15.89 -7.80 -8.31
C PRO A 79 16.32 -8.02 -9.76
N SER A 80 16.82 -9.21 -10.10
CA SER A 80 17.24 -9.54 -11.47
C SER A 80 16.08 -9.50 -12.48
N ASN A 81 14.88 -9.92 -12.05
CA ASN A 81 13.66 -9.89 -12.85
C ASN A 81 13.05 -8.48 -12.91
N LEU A 82 13.13 -7.70 -11.83
CA LEU A 82 12.47 -6.40 -11.73
C LEU A 82 13.28 -5.25 -12.36
N LEU A 83 14.58 -5.15 -12.05
CA LEU A 83 15.40 -3.99 -12.41
C LEU A 83 15.49 -3.78 -13.92
N SER A 84 15.70 -4.87 -14.68
CA SER A 84 15.76 -4.85 -16.15
C SER A 84 14.45 -4.42 -16.82
N LYS A 85 13.33 -4.50 -16.11
CA LYS A 85 11.99 -4.13 -16.59
C LYS A 85 11.57 -2.72 -16.16
N GLY A 86 12.44 -1.98 -15.46
CA GLY A 86 12.11 -0.68 -14.88
C GLY A 86 11.17 -0.80 -13.68
N VAL A 87 11.24 -1.90 -12.94
CA VAL A 87 10.44 -2.12 -11.74
C VAL A 87 11.35 -2.09 -10.51
N ARG A 88 10.85 -1.51 -9.43
CA ARG A 88 11.48 -1.52 -8.10
C ARG A 88 10.50 -2.10 -7.10
N LEU A 89 11.00 -2.68 -6.01
CA LEU A 89 10.19 -3.26 -4.95
C LEU A 89 10.67 -2.74 -3.60
N ILE A 90 9.72 -2.42 -2.73
CA ILE A 90 9.94 -2.14 -1.32
C ILE A 90 8.93 -2.91 -0.46
N PHE A 91 9.32 -3.22 0.77
CA PHE A 91 8.42 -3.72 1.80
C PHE A 91 8.05 -2.58 2.74
N VAL A 92 6.77 -2.45 3.07
CA VAL A 92 6.24 -1.41 3.95
C VAL A 92 5.78 -2.03 5.25
N LEU A 93 6.37 -1.59 6.36
CA LEU A 93 6.13 -2.09 7.71
C LEU A 93 5.68 -0.94 8.63
N GLY A 94 5.01 -1.28 9.72
CA GLY A 94 5.01 -0.47 10.95
C GLY A 94 5.88 -1.14 12.02
N ASN A 95 5.96 -0.52 13.19
CA ASN A 95 6.68 -1.04 14.35
C ASN A 95 5.98 -2.28 14.93
N SER A 96 6.73 -3.34 15.25
CA SER A 96 6.19 -4.58 15.81
C SER A 96 5.74 -4.49 17.27
N GLY A 97 6.21 -3.47 18.01
CA GLY A 97 6.08 -3.36 19.47
C GLY A 97 6.93 -4.38 20.25
N SER A 98 7.79 -5.15 19.58
CA SER A 98 8.62 -6.20 20.19
C SER A 98 10.09 -6.00 19.85
N GLU A 99 10.92 -5.73 20.86
CA GLU A 99 12.38 -5.53 20.71
C GLU A 99 13.08 -6.67 19.96
N ASN A 100 12.64 -7.91 20.15
CA ASN A 100 13.20 -9.08 19.47
C ASN A 100 12.91 -9.08 17.96
N ILE A 101 11.69 -8.68 17.58
CA ILE A 101 11.29 -8.61 16.17
C ILE A 101 11.99 -7.40 15.53
N GLU A 102 12.03 -6.25 16.20
CA GLU A 102 12.74 -5.06 15.73
C GLU A 102 14.23 -5.30 15.48
N SER A 103 14.90 -6.00 16.40
CA SER A 103 16.31 -6.37 16.22
C SER A 103 16.52 -7.24 14.96
N SER A 104 15.55 -8.10 14.63
CA SER A 104 15.58 -8.95 13.45
C SER A 104 15.26 -8.16 12.17
N VAL A 105 14.34 -7.20 12.24
CA VAL A 105 14.05 -6.26 11.15
C VAL A 105 15.26 -5.39 10.85
N GLU A 106 15.95 -4.85 11.85
CA GLU A 106 17.18 -4.07 11.64
C GLU A 106 18.26 -4.87 10.88
N LEU A 107 18.43 -6.15 11.22
CA LEU A 107 19.35 -7.04 10.49
C LEU A 107 18.88 -7.24 9.03
N GLU A 108 17.59 -7.40 8.80
CA GLU A 108 17.03 -7.52 7.45
C GLU A 108 17.23 -6.23 6.64
N VAL A 109 16.98 -5.05 7.22
CA VAL A 109 17.21 -3.74 6.62
C VAL A 109 18.66 -3.61 6.18
N LYS A 110 19.62 -3.96 7.05
CA LYS A 110 21.06 -3.92 6.73
C LYS A 110 21.45 -4.87 5.59
N ASN A 111 20.79 -6.02 5.49
CA ASN A 111 21.11 -7.04 4.49
C ASN A 111 20.51 -6.72 3.11
N TYR A 112 19.30 -6.17 3.04
CA TYR A 112 18.56 -6.01 1.78
C TYR A 112 18.32 -4.56 1.36
N GLY A 113 18.22 -3.63 2.31
CA GLY A 113 18.01 -2.21 2.02
C GLY A 113 16.70 -1.88 1.31
N ASP A 114 15.69 -2.74 1.39
CA ASP A 114 14.41 -2.63 0.67
C ASP A 114 13.18 -2.44 1.59
N ILE A 115 13.41 -2.10 2.86
CA ILE A 115 12.36 -1.91 3.87
C ILE A 115 12.13 -0.42 4.14
N LEU A 116 10.86 -0.04 4.11
CA LEU A 116 10.31 1.21 4.63
C LEU A 116 9.55 0.91 5.92
N GLU A 117 9.91 1.57 7.00
CA GLU A 117 9.23 1.44 8.29
C GLU A 117 8.89 2.81 8.86
N GLU A 118 7.63 3.00 9.27
CA GLU A 118 7.12 4.22 9.92
C GLU A 118 6.71 3.92 11.37
N ASP A 119 6.80 4.93 12.24
CA ASP A 119 6.58 4.79 13.68
C ASP A 119 5.08 4.72 14.06
N PHE A 120 4.43 3.61 13.73
CA PHE A 120 3.13 3.22 14.27
C PHE A 120 3.08 1.73 14.54
N VAL A 121 2.32 1.30 15.54
CA VAL A 121 2.20 -0.14 15.86
C VAL A 121 1.51 -0.89 14.73
N ASP A 122 2.18 -1.91 14.19
CA ASP A 122 1.71 -2.70 13.06
C ASP A 122 0.58 -3.64 13.47
N THR A 123 -0.63 -3.29 13.07
CA THR A 123 -1.84 -4.10 13.28
C THR A 123 -2.68 -4.08 12.02
N TYR A 124 -3.56 -5.07 11.88
CA TYR A 124 -4.51 -5.11 10.76
C TYR A 124 -5.35 -3.83 10.66
N HIS A 125 -5.75 -3.26 11.79
CA HIS A 125 -6.54 -2.02 11.80
C HIS A 125 -5.71 -0.77 11.46
N ASN A 126 -4.38 -0.85 11.50
CA ASN A 126 -3.48 0.25 11.15
C ASN A 126 -2.95 0.13 9.70
N LEU A 127 -3.50 -0.77 8.89
CA LEU A 127 -3.15 -0.88 7.46
C LEU A 127 -3.36 0.43 6.70
N THR A 128 -4.33 1.25 7.10
CA THR A 128 -4.53 2.58 6.52
C THR A 128 -3.33 3.49 6.76
N LEU A 129 -2.77 3.50 7.99
CA LEU A 129 -1.56 4.25 8.30
C LEU A 129 -0.38 3.74 7.46
N LYS A 130 -0.24 2.42 7.32
CA LYS A 130 0.78 1.79 6.47
C LYS A 130 0.71 2.26 5.01
N SER A 131 -0.48 2.30 4.43
CA SER A 131 -0.64 2.77 3.04
C SER A 131 -0.46 4.28 2.90
N MET A 132 -0.83 5.06 3.92
CA MET A 132 -0.52 6.49 3.93
C MET A 132 0.98 6.76 4.06
N ALA A 133 1.72 5.98 4.86
CA ALA A 133 3.18 6.02 4.96
C ALA A 133 3.84 5.69 3.62
N MET A 134 3.35 4.67 2.91
CA MET A 134 3.76 4.36 1.54
C MET A 134 3.57 5.56 0.59
N LEU A 135 2.38 6.18 0.57
CA LEU A 135 2.10 7.34 -0.29
C LEU A 135 2.99 8.53 0.06
N LYS A 136 3.18 8.80 1.35
CA LYS A 136 4.10 9.83 1.86
C LYS A 136 5.52 9.59 1.34
N TRP A 137 6.06 8.39 1.53
CA TRP A 137 7.43 8.07 1.13
C TRP A 137 7.63 8.29 -0.37
N VAL A 138 6.76 7.76 -1.22
CA VAL A 138 6.87 7.95 -2.68
C VAL A 138 6.81 9.43 -3.04
N ASN A 139 5.91 10.19 -2.41
CA ASN A 139 5.76 11.62 -2.65
C ASN A 139 7.03 12.41 -2.31
N LEU A 140 7.64 12.13 -1.16
CA LEU A 140 8.87 12.79 -0.69
C LEU A 140 10.08 12.35 -1.50
N THR A 141 10.30 11.04 -1.63
CA THR A 141 11.47 10.47 -2.30
C THR A 141 11.51 10.81 -3.79
N CYS A 142 10.37 10.80 -4.47
CA CYS A 142 10.29 11.16 -5.89
C CYS A 142 9.95 12.62 -6.14
N SER A 143 9.89 13.47 -5.09
CA SER A 143 9.60 14.90 -5.19
C SER A 143 8.37 15.21 -6.06
N LEU A 144 7.30 14.45 -5.89
CA LEU A 144 6.13 14.48 -6.79
C LEU A 144 5.35 15.80 -6.72
N SER A 145 5.49 16.55 -5.62
CA SER A 145 4.93 17.90 -5.47
C SER A 145 5.76 18.99 -6.19
N SER A 146 6.95 18.66 -6.70
CA SER A 146 7.82 19.60 -7.42
C SER A 146 7.44 19.70 -8.90
N GLN A 147 7.79 20.82 -9.55
CA GLN A 147 7.49 21.01 -10.98
C GLN A 147 8.30 20.11 -11.92
N ASN A 148 9.32 19.39 -11.42
CA ASN A 148 10.15 18.50 -12.21
C ASN A 148 9.78 17.03 -11.96
N THR A 149 8.79 16.54 -12.70
CA THR A 149 8.30 15.14 -12.63
C THR A 149 9.03 14.18 -13.58
N SER A 150 10.13 14.62 -14.20
CA SER A 150 10.85 13.84 -15.23
C SER A 150 11.45 12.52 -14.72
N PHE A 151 11.53 12.36 -13.40
CA PHE A 151 12.09 11.21 -12.70
C PHE A 151 11.05 10.46 -11.85
N ALA A 152 9.77 10.81 -11.98
CA ALA A 152 8.69 10.13 -11.26
C ALA A 152 8.36 8.79 -11.92
N PRO A 153 8.08 7.73 -11.13
CA PRO A 153 7.55 6.49 -11.68
C PRO A 153 6.19 6.75 -12.35
N GLN A 154 5.83 5.93 -13.33
CA GLN A 154 4.51 6.05 -13.96
C GLN A 154 3.40 5.65 -12.99
N PHE A 155 3.62 4.57 -12.25
CA PHE A 155 2.69 4.01 -11.28
C PHE A 155 3.41 3.55 -10.01
N ILE A 156 2.64 3.46 -8.93
CA ILE A 156 2.95 2.56 -7.83
C ILE A 156 1.93 1.44 -7.80
N LEU A 157 2.33 0.26 -7.30
CA LEU A 157 1.44 -0.87 -7.03
C LEU A 157 1.48 -1.16 -5.54
N LYS A 158 0.36 -1.02 -4.85
CA LYS A 158 0.19 -1.57 -3.49
C LYS A 158 -0.23 -3.03 -3.60
N THR A 159 0.37 -3.90 -2.82
CA THR A 159 -0.05 -5.29 -2.63
C THR A 159 0.28 -5.79 -1.23
N ASP A 160 -0.10 -7.03 -0.92
CA ASP A 160 0.17 -7.70 0.35
C ASP A 160 1.26 -8.78 0.15
N ASP A 161 1.88 -9.23 1.24
CA ASP A 161 2.99 -10.20 1.21
C ASP A 161 2.55 -11.66 0.97
N ASP A 162 1.25 -11.89 0.89
CA ASP A 162 0.62 -13.15 0.49
C ASP A 162 0.10 -13.11 -0.95
N ILE A 163 0.66 -12.27 -1.83
CA ILE A 163 0.24 -12.12 -3.23
C ILE A 163 1.34 -12.56 -4.21
N PHE A 164 0.93 -13.22 -5.29
CA PHE A 164 1.75 -13.46 -6.48
C PHE A 164 1.46 -12.42 -7.57
N ILE A 165 2.51 -11.87 -8.17
CA ILE A 165 2.41 -10.92 -9.29
C ILE A 165 3.13 -11.47 -10.52
N ASN A 166 2.40 -11.54 -11.65
CA ASN A 166 3.03 -11.65 -12.96
C ASN A 166 3.47 -10.27 -13.44
N VAL A 167 4.76 -9.96 -13.31
CA VAL A 167 5.34 -8.63 -13.58
C VAL A 167 5.14 -8.19 -15.03
N ASP A 168 5.26 -9.10 -16.00
CA ASP A 168 5.10 -8.76 -17.43
C ASP A 168 3.65 -8.40 -17.76
N ARG A 169 2.69 -9.12 -17.16
CA ARG A 169 1.26 -8.83 -17.28
C ARG A 169 0.91 -7.50 -16.61
N MET A 170 1.46 -7.24 -15.42
CA MET A 170 1.28 -5.98 -14.71
C MET A 170 1.75 -4.78 -15.55
N LEU A 171 2.95 -4.87 -16.15
CA LEU A 171 3.47 -3.82 -17.02
C LEU A 171 2.62 -3.62 -18.28
N LYS A 172 2.07 -4.71 -18.83
CA LYS A 172 1.12 -4.62 -19.94
C LYS A 172 -0.16 -3.87 -19.55
N VAL A 173 -0.72 -4.12 -18.36
CA VAL A 173 -1.89 -3.38 -17.86
C VAL A 173 -1.59 -1.89 -17.73
N ALA A 174 -0.43 -1.54 -17.17
CA ALA A 174 0.00 -0.14 -17.04
C ALA A 174 0.15 0.57 -18.39
N HIS A 175 0.63 -0.16 -19.40
CA HIS A 175 0.76 0.32 -20.78
C HIS A 175 -0.58 0.48 -21.48
N ASP A 176 -1.45 -0.52 -21.38
CA ASP A 176 -2.73 -0.58 -22.10
C ASP A 176 -3.81 0.33 -21.50
N MET A 177 -3.59 0.89 -20.31
CA MET A 177 -4.51 1.82 -19.62
C MET A 177 -3.87 3.21 -19.37
N PRO A 178 -3.49 3.96 -20.44
CA PRO A 178 -2.72 5.21 -20.34
C PRO A 178 -3.48 6.38 -19.69
N HIS A 179 -4.81 6.31 -19.59
CA HIS A 179 -5.64 7.34 -18.97
C HIS A 179 -6.13 6.98 -17.56
N ALA A 180 -6.05 5.70 -17.19
CA ALA A 180 -6.51 5.23 -15.89
C ALA A 180 -5.64 5.81 -14.77
N LYS A 181 -6.26 6.42 -13.76
CA LYS A 181 -5.56 7.02 -12.62
C LYS A 181 -5.33 6.02 -11.49
N MET A 182 -6.27 5.09 -11.32
CA MET A 182 -6.19 3.97 -10.40
C MET A 182 -6.70 2.72 -11.11
N ILE A 183 -6.02 1.59 -10.94
CA ILE A 183 -6.38 0.33 -11.62
C ILE A 183 -6.39 -0.79 -10.58
N GLY A 184 -7.44 -1.60 -10.54
CA GLY A 184 -7.51 -2.73 -9.62
C GLY A 184 -8.74 -3.59 -9.89
N ARG A 185 -9.12 -4.43 -8.91
CA ARG A 185 -10.39 -5.16 -8.98
C ARG A 185 -11.50 -4.32 -8.35
N LEU A 186 -12.40 -3.77 -9.16
CA LEU A 186 -13.45 -2.87 -8.69
C LEU A 186 -14.57 -3.64 -7.97
N THR A 187 -14.92 -3.15 -6.78
CA THR A 187 -16.04 -3.65 -5.97
C THR A 187 -17.06 -2.53 -5.80
N CYS A 188 -18.32 -2.81 -6.14
CA CYS A 188 -19.42 -1.85 -6.09
C CYS A 188 -20.56 -2.37 -5.22
N GLY A 189 -21.25 -1.47 -4.51
CA GLY A 189 -22.44 -1.82 -3.72
C GLY A 189 -22.16 -2.54 -2.40
N ALA A 190 -20.88 -2.65 -1.99
CA ALA A 190 -20.54 -3.22 -0.69
C ALA A 190 -21.07 -2.35 0.46
N THR A 191 -21.57 -3.00 1.50
CA THR A 191 -22.10 -2.35 2.70
C THR A 191 -21.20 -2.61 3.89
N PRO A 192 -21.08 -1.66 4.83
CA PRO A 192 -20.37 -1.88 6.10
C PRO A 192 -20.84 -3.16 6.81
N ILE A 193 -19.90 -4.02 7.19
CA ILE A 193 -20.21 -5.25 7.95
C ILE A 193 -20.49 -4.86 9.39
N ALA A 194 -21.65 -5.30 9.91
CA ALA A 194 -22.10 -5.00 11.26
C ALA A 194 -21.72 -6.07 12.31
N ASP A 195 -21.25 -7.24 11.86
CA ASP A 195 -20.76 -8.29 12.76
C ASP A 195 -19.39 -7.90 13.32
N TRP A 196 -19.33 -7.66 14.63
CA TRP A 196 -18.14 -7.21 15.34
C TRP A 196 -17.05 -8.29 15.46
N ASN A 197 -17.35 -9.57 15.19
CA ASN A 197 -16.34 -10.63 15.13
C ASN A 197 -15.59 -10.65 13.79
N SER A 198 -16.12 -9.95 12.78
CA SER A 198 -15.47 -9.87 11.48
C SER A 198 -14.27 -8.93 11.55
N LYS A 199 -13.14 -9.33 10.94
CA LYS A 199 -12.00 -8.43 10.71
C LYS A 199 -12.38 -7.19 9.89
N LEU A 200 -13.45 -7.30 9.10
CA LEU A 200 -13.98 -6.24 8.24
C LEU A 200 -15.12 -5.46 8.90
N TYR A 201 -15.38 -5.66 10.19
CA TYR A 201 -16.38 -4.93 10.95
C TYR A 201 -16.15 -3.42 10.84
N MET A 202 -17.16 -2.67 10.45
CA MET A 202 -17.07 -1.22 10.35
C MET A 202 -18.03 -0.55 11.35
N PRO A 203 -17.50 0.05 12.42
CA PRO A 203 -18.31 0.80 13.35
C PRO A 203 -18.97 2.02 12.70
N LYS A 204 -20.22 2.31 13.09
CA LYS A 204 -20.97 3.47 12.58
C LYS A 204 -20.33 4.83 12.91
N TYR A 205 -19.56 4.90 13.99
CA TYR A 205 -18.87 6.13 14.38
C TYR A 205 -17.67 6.44 13.47
N LEU A 206 -17.01 5.40 12.90
CA LEU A 206 -15.97 5.58 11.89
C LEU A 206 -16.55 5.83 10.50
N TYR A 207 -17.63 5.14 10.16
CA TYR A 207 -18.29 5.31 8.87
C TYR A 207 -19.82 5.27 9.00
N PRO A 208 -20.51 6.42 8.93
CA PRO A 208 -21.96 6.49 9.07
C PRO A 208 -22.72 6.13 7.78
N GLY A 209 -22.00 5.98 6.65
CA GLY A 209 -22.59 5.66 5.36
C GLY A 209 -23.20 4.26 5.32
N LYS A 210 -24.22 4.06 4.49
CA LYS A 210 -24.88 2.75 4.33
C LYS A 210 -24.20 1.85 3.30
N VAL A 211 -23.52 2.45 2.32
CA VAL A 211 -22.90 1.78 1.17
C VAL A 211 -21.58 2.49 0.90
N TYR A 212 -20.50 1.72 0.73
CA TYR A 212 -19.22 2.30 0.33
C TYR A 212 -19.28 2.79 -1.12
N PRO A 213 -18.59 3.90 -1.46
CA PRO A 213 -18.29 4.20 -2.85
C PRO A 213 -17.55 3.02 -3.50
N GLY A 214 -17.63 2.91 -4.84
CA GLY A 214 -16.86 1.89 -5.55
C GLY A 214 -15.37 2.01 -5.23
N TYR A 215 -14.75 0.89 -4.84
CA TYR A 215 -13.37 0.83 -4.37
C TYR A 215 -12.65 -0.36 -5.01
N LEU A 216 -11.32 -0.30 -5.06
CA LEU A 216 -10.48 -1.39 -5.55
C LEU A 216 -10.16 -2.34 -4.39
N SER A 217 -10.17 -3.64 -4.65
CA SER A 217 -9.87 -4.66 -3.63
C SER A 217 -8.45 -4.51 -3.04
N GLY A 218 -8.35 -4.67 -1.72
CA GLY A 218 -7.09 -4.61 -0.98
C GLY A 218 -5.99 -5.60 -1.41
N THR A 219 -6.33 -6.67 -2.14
CA THR A 219 -5.33 -7.62 -2.69
C THR A 219 -4.26 -6.93 -3.53
N GLY A 220 -4.65 -5.84 -4.19
CA GLY A 220 -3.71 -4.93 -4.80
C GLY A 220 -4.35 -3.99 -5.81
N TYR A 221 -3.72 -2.83 -5.95
CA TYR A 221 -4.17 -1.78 -6.84
C TYR A 221 -2.99 -0.90 -7.27
N MET A 222 -3.07 -0.34 -8.48
CA MET A 222 -2.11 0.61 -9.01
C MET A 222 -2.62 2.04 -8.90
N ILE A 223 -1.74 2.97 -8.58
CA ILE A 223 -2.01 4.41 -8.51
C ILE A 223 -1.00 5.13 -9.39
N ARG A 224 -1.45 6.02 -10.29
CA ARG A 224 -0.51 6.90 -11.01
C ARG A 224 0.23 7.80 -10.03
N ALA A 225 1.55 7.93 -10.16
CA ALA A 225 2.33 8.71 -9.21
C ALA A 225 1.85 10.17 -9.13
N ASN A 226 1.47 10.78 -10.26
CA ASN A 226 1.06 12.18 -10.33
C ASN A 226 -0.22 12.53 -9.54
N ILE A 227 -1.02 11.55 -9.10
CA ILE A 227 -2.20 11.82 -8.26
C ILE A 227 -1.91 11.69 -6.76
N ILE A 228 -0.77 11.13 -6.37
CA ILE A 228 -0.39 10.93 -4.95
C ILE A 228 -0.41 12.24 -4.15
N PRO A 229 0.14 13.38 -4.64
CA PRO A 229 0.06 14.64 -3.90
C PRO A 229 -1.38 15.09 -3.62
N THR A 230 -2.31 14.84 -4.56
CA THR A 230 -3.72 15.17 -4.38
C THR A 230 -4.40 14.27 -3.35
N LEU A 231 -4.07 12.97 -3.33
CA LEU A 231 -4.58 12.03 -2.32
C LEU A 231 -4.10 12.43 -0.92
N LEU A 232 -2.80 12.72 -0.76
CA LEU A 232 -2.22 13.19 0.49
C LEU A 232 -2.88 14.49 0.96
N HIS A 233 -3.05 15.48 0.08
CA HIS A 233 -3.75 16.71 0.43
C HIS A 233 -5.19 16.48 0.94
N ASN A 234 -5.95 15.61 0.28
CA ASN A 234 -7.33 15.31 0.71
C ASN A 234 -7.39 14.43 1.97
N SER A 235 -6.33 13.67 2.27
CA SER A 235 -6.26 12.87 3.49
C SER A 235 -6.25 13.73 4.76
N GLN A 236 -5.70 14.94 4.70
CA GLN A 236 -5.69 15.90 5.82
C GLN A 236 -7.09 16.30 6.29
N LYS A 237 -8.11 16.17 5.42
CA LYS A 237 -9.50 16.55 5.70
C LYS A 237 -10.45 15.36 5.74
N THR A 238 -9.94 14.14 5.56
CA THR A 238 -10.75 12.93 5.46
C THR A 238 -10.48 12.06 6.69
N PRO A 239 -11.47 11.88 7.59
CA PRO A 239 -11.34 11.01 8.75
C PRO A 239 -10.87 9.61 8.38
N LEU A 240 -9.86 9.10 9.09
CA LEU A 240 -9.33 7.76 8.90
C LEU A 240 -10.38 6.69 9.21
N ILE A 241 -10.32 5.62 8.44
CA ILE A 241 -10.99 4.35 8.73
C ILE A 241 -9.94 3.24 8.65
N HIS A 242 -10.14 2.15 9.38
CA HIS A 242 -9.18 1.03 9.43
C HIS A 242 -9.13 0.16 8.14
N LEU A 243 -10.13 0.27 7.26
CA LEU A 243 -10.15 -0.43 5.97
C LEU A 243 -9.46 0.45 4.92
N GLU A 244 -8.19 0.13 4.72
CA GLU A 244 -7.25 0.86 3.87
C GLU A 244 -7.74 1.03 2.42
N ASP A 245 -8.18 -0.06 1.81
CA ASP A 245 -8.56 -0.10 0.40
C ASP A 245 -9.77 0.81 0.12
N ILE A 246 -10.74 0.83 1.03
CA ILE A 246 -11.87 1.76 1.02
C ILE A 246 -11.41 3.19 1.28
N TYR A 247 -10.50 3.41 2.23
CA TYR A 247 -10.00 4.75 2.54
C TYR A 247 -9.31 5.38 1.31
N VAL A 248 -8.30 4.71 0.77
CA VAL A 248 -7.46 5.23 -0.32
C VAL A 248 -8.23 5.27 -1.64
N THR A 249 -8.84 4.16 -2.03
CA THR A 249 -9.36 3.99 -3.39
C THR A 249 -10.83 4.38 -3.55
N ALA A 250 -11.56 4.57 -2.45
CA ALA A 250 -12.93 5.11 -2.47
C ALA A 250 -13.01 6.52 -1.88
N LEU A 251 -12.65 6.71 -0.60
CA LEU A 251 -12.90 7.99 0.08
C LEU A 251 -11.99 9.11 -0.46
N LEU A 252 -10.67 8.90 -0.46
CA LEU A 252 -9.73 9.88 -0.99
C LEU A 252 -9.88 10.06 -2.50
N ALA A 253 -10.07 8.97 -3.24
CA ALA A 253 -10.31 9.02 -4.68
C ALA A 253 -11.54 9.88 -5.01
N ARG A 254 -12.67 9.68 -4.32
CA ARG A 254 -13.89 10.45 -4.51
C ARG A 254 -13.71 11.93 -4.17
N HIS A 255 -13.06 12.26 -3.05
CA HIS A 255 -12.75 13.65 -2.70
C HIS A 255 -11.82 14.32 -3.73
N SER A 256 -10.98 13.53 -4.38
CA SER A 256 -10.08 13.96 -5.45
C SER A 256 -10.70 13.95 -6.85
N ARG A 257 -11.99 13.57 -6.99
CA ARG A 257 -12.68 13.36 -8.29
C ARG A 257 -11.94 12.37 -9.20
N ILE A 258 -11.43 11.30 -8.60
CA ILE A 258 -10.75 10.18 -9.24
C ILE A 258 -11.68 8.98 -9.16
N TYR A 259 -11.89 8.31 -10.28
CA TYR A 259 -12.73 7.14 -10.38
C TYR A 259 -11.84 5.93 -10.71
N PRO A 260 -11.85 4.88 -9.88
CA PRO A 260 -11.03 3.70 -10.15
C PRO A 260 -11.52 2.89 -11.35
N ASP A 261 -10.58 2.34 -12.11
CA ASP A 261 -10.85 1.49 -13.27
C ASP A 261 -10.72 0.00 -12.90
N ASP A 262 -11.70 -0.81 -13.32
CA ASP A 262 -11.65 -2.27 -13.16
C ASP A 262 -10.67 -2.91 -14.14
N SER A 263 -9.93 -3.91 -13.66
CA SER A 263 -9.09 -4.76 -14.47
C SER A 263 -9.12 -6.19 -13.96
N SER A 264 -9.40 -7.13 -14.87
CA SER A 264 -9.42 -8.57 -14.58
C SER A 264 -8.03 -9.15 -14.28
N PHE A 265 -6.97 -8.36 -14.40
CA PHE A 265 -5.63 -8.77 -13.95
C PHE A 265 -5.57 -8.94 -12.44
N PHE A 266 -6.33 -8.15 -11.69
CA PHE A 266 -6.38 -8.21 -10.24
C PHE A 266 -7.45 -9.21 -9.82
N THR A 267 -7.07 -10.24 -9.06
CA THR A 267 -8.03 -11.20 -8.53
C THR A 267 -7.72 -11.56 -7.09
N TYR A 268 -8.78 -11.74 -6.32
CA TYR A 268 -8.79 -12.37 -5.00
C TYR A 268 -9.22 -13.83 -5.08
N SER A 269 -9.41 -14.37 -6.29
CA SER A 269 -9.83 -15.77 -6.47
C SER A 269 -8.68 -16.71 -6.13
N HIS A 270 -9.00 -17.73 -5.33
CA HIS A 270 -8.14 -18.89 -5.15
C HIS A 270 -8.11 -19.67 -6.47
N ILE A 271 -6.91 -19.88 -7.02
CA ILE A 271 -6.74 -20.73 -8.19
C ILE A 271 -5.71 -21.79 -7.85
N ASP A 272 -6.00 -23.05 -8.20
CA ASP A 272 -5.15 -24.20 -7.91
C ASP A 272 -3.68 -23.90 -8.29
N PRO A 273 -2.73 -24.01 -7.33
CA PRO A 273 -1.30 -23.81 -7.60
C PRO A 273 -0.76 -24.68 -8.73
N LYS A 274 -1.39 -25.83 -9.02
CA LYS A 274 -1.00 -26.75 -10.10
C LYS A 274 -1.44 -26.28 -11.49
N ASP A 275 -2.39 -25.35 -11.58
CA ASP A 275 -2.79 -24.78 -12.86
C ASP A 275 -1.78 -23.73 -13.32
N LYS A 276 -0.86 -24.15 -14.19
CA LYS A 276 0.13 -23.25 -14.80
C LYS A 276 -0.49 -22.16 -15.67
N CYS A 277 -1.70 -22.35 -16.19
CA CYS A 277 -2.41 -21.32 -16.95
C CYS A 277 -2.97 -20.20 -16.06
N ALA A 278 -3.11 -20.45 -14.76
CA ALA A 278 -3.61 -19.49 -13.78
C ALA A 278 -2.62 -18.39 -13.41
N PHE A 279 -1.32 -18.51 -13.75
CA PHE A 279 -0.28 -17.52 -13.48
C PHE A 279 -0.35 -16.27 -14.39
N ARG A 280 -1.48 -16.05 -15.07
CA ARG A 280 -1.72 -14.91 -15.96
C ARG A 280 -2.24 -13.66 -15.24
N VAL A 281 -2.63 -13.80 -13.97
CA VAL A 281 -3.26 -12.76 -13.15
C VAL A 281 -2.54 -12.62 -11.81
N MET A 282 -2.67 -11.45 -11.19
CA MET A 282 -2.25 -11.19 -9.81
C MET A 282 -3.23 -11.85 -8.85
N ARG A 283 -2.73 -12.61 -7.86
CA ARG A 283 -3.59 -13.48 -7.04
C ARG A 283 -3.06 -13.70 -5.63
N LEU A 284 -3.98 -14.05 -4.74
CA LEU A 284 -3.68 -14.52 -3.40
C LEU A 284 -2.95 -15.88 -3.42
N CYS A 285 -1.82 -15.94 -2.73
CA CYS A 285 -1.09 -17.13 -2.35
C CYS A 285 -1.69 -17.68 -1.06
N VAL A 286 -2.10 -18.94 -1.07
CA VAL A 286 -2.50 -19.64 0.16
C VAL A 286 -1.33 -20.55 0.53
N TYR A 287 -0.81 -20.37 1.75
CA TYR A 287 0.13 -21.28 2.38
C TYR A 287 -0.61 -22.46 3.01
#